data_AF-A0A3B7MYA4-F1
#
_entry.id   AF-A0A3B7MYA4-F1
#
_cell.length_a   1.000
_cell.length_b   1.000
_cell.length_c   1.000
_cell.angle_alpha   90.00
_cell.angle_beta   90.00
_cell.angle_gamma   90.00
#
_symmetry.space_group_name_H-M   'P 1'
#
loop_
_entity.id
_entity.type
_entity.pdbx_description
1 polymer ?
#
loop_
_entity_poly.entity_id
_entity_poly.type
_entity_poly.pdbx_seq_one_letter_code
_entity_poly.pdbx_strand_id
1 'polypeptide(L)'
;MDLGAQILKILNKRYEPSAFIETKFERYDLAFKTDRDGLPVVAYLGQKDRKGKICGERFTRRLKQLINGTIIKENWEHKGVVT
;
A
#
# COMPACT_ATOMS: atom_id res chain seq x y z
N MET A 1 10.11 -8.35 6.42
CA MET A 1 9.21 -8.89 5.37
C MET A 1 9.09 -7.83 4.31
N ASP A 2 9.23 -8.20 3.05
CA ASP A 2 9.22 -7.24 1.94
C ASP A 2 8.03 -7.49 1.03
N LEU A 3 7.55 -6.43 0.38
CA LEU A 3 6.49 -6.54 -0.62
C LEU A 3 7.05 -7.21 -1.88
N GLY A 4 6.42 -8.30 -2.30
CA GLY A 4 6.80 -8.99 -3.53
C GLY A 4 6.57 -8.13 -4.78
N ALA A 5 7.32 -8.41 -5.84
CA ALA A 5 7.29 -7.64 -7.10
C ALA A 5 5.88 -7.51 -7.72
N GLN A 6 5.03 -8.52 -7.57
CA GLN A 6 3.65 -8.47 -8.07
C GLN A 6 2.78 -7.44 -7.33
N ILE A 7 2.94 -7.33 -6.00
CA ILE A 7 2.22 -6.34 -5.19
C ILE A 7 2.76 -4.94 -5.48
N LEU A 8 4.08 -4.81 -5.64
CA LEU A 8 4.69 -3.54 -6.04
C LEU A 8 4.16 -3.06 -7.40
N LYS A 9 3.91 -3.96 -8.37
CA LYS A 9 3.28 -3.58 -9.65
C LYS A 9 1.87 -3.00 -9.49
N ILE A 10 1.14 -3.39 -8.45
CA ILE A 10 -0.16 -2.81 -8.10
C ILE A 10 0.08 -1.43 -7.46
N LEU A 11 0.90 -1.37 -6.42
CA LEU A 11 1.14 -0.16 -5.62
C LEU A 11 1.91 0.95 -6.34
N ASN A 12 2.61 0.64 -7.44
CA ASN A 12 3.34 1.61 -8.25
C ASN A 12 2.48 2.29 -9.33
N LYS A 13 1.18 2.00 -9.36
CA LYS A 13 0.23 2.72 -10.20
C LYS A 13 -0.31 3.96 -9.47
N ARG A 14 -0.79 4.93 -10.25
CA ARG A 14 -1.58 6.05 -9.74
C ARG A 14 -3.05 5.66 -9.73
N TYR A 15 -3.73 6.04 -8.66
CA TYR A 15 -5.11 5.73 -8.38
C TYR A 15 -5.90 7.00 -8.09
N GLU A 16 -7.19 6.85 -7.74
CA GLU A 16 -7.99 7.96 -7.25
C GLU A 16 -7.32 8.62 -6.03
N PRO A 17 -7.16 9.95 -6.02
CA PRO A 17 -6.63 10.69 -4.89
C PRO A 17 -7.43 10.52 -3.60
N SER A 18 -6.74 10.48 -2.45
CA SER A 18 -7.36 10.45 -1.11
C SER A 18 -8.38 9.33 -0.91
N ALA A 19 -8.21 8.21 -1.62
CA ALA A 19 -9.11 7.07 -1.63
C ALA A 19 -8.57 5.92 -0.78
N PHE A 20 -9.49 5.06 -0.36
CA PHE A 20 -9.18 3.76 0.21
C PHE A 20 -9.62 2.69 -0.77
N ILE A 21 -8.67 1.90 -1.26
CA ILE A 21 -8.90 0.92 -2.32
C ILE A 21 -8.64 -0.47 -1.75
N GLU A 22 -9.58 -1.37 -2.01
CA GLU A 22 -9.51 -2.77 -1.60
C GLU A 22 -9.54 -3.67 -2.83
N THR A 23 -8.65 -4.65 -2.88
CA THR A 23 -8.56 -5.63 -3.96
C THR A 23 -8.13 -6.98 -3.42
N LYS A 24 -8.40 -8.04 -4.19
CA LYS A 24 -7.82 -9.36 -3.91
C LYS A 24 -6.47 -9.51 -4.60
N PHE A 25 -5.54 -10.16 -3.91
CA PHE A 25 -4.25 -10.55 -4.42
C PHE A 25 -3.97 -12.01 -4.02
N GLU A 26 -4.14 -12.94 -4.97
CA GLU A 26 -4.07 -14.38 -4.72
C GLU A 26 -4.97 -14.81 -3.55
N ARG A 27 -4.38 -15.37 -2.49
CA ARG A 27 -5.08 -15.79 -1.26
C ARG A 27 -5.25 -14.69 -0.21
N TYR A 28 -4.72 -13.50 -0.48
CA TYR A 28 -4.72 -12.37 0.43
C TYR A 28 -5.69 -11.29 -0.05
N ASP A 29 -6.24 -10.56 0.91
CA ASP A 29 -6.87 -9.27 0.71
C ASP A 29 -5.79 -8.19 0.84
N LEU A 30 -5.74 -7.30 -0.16
CA LEU A 30 -4.86 -6.14 -0.21
C LEU A 30 -5.72 -4.88 -0.13
N ALA A 31 -5.47 -4.02 0.85
CA ALA A 31 -6.03 -2.67 0.86
C ALA A 31 -4.94 -1.63 0.96
N PHE A 32 -5.15 -0.47 0.34
CA PHE A 32 -4.19 0.61 0.40
C PHE A 32 -4.89 1.98 0.37
N LYS A 33 -4.22 2.95 1.01
CA LYS A 33 -4.62 4.35 1.02
C LYS A 33 -3.76 5.12 0.04
N THR A 34 -4.40 5.98 -0.74
CA THR A 34 -3.72 6.90 -1.64
C THR A 34 -3.62 8.29 -1.00
N ASP A 35 -2.56 9.01 -1.33
CA ASP A 35 -2.42 10.42 -0.97
C ASP A 35 -3.22 11.32 -1.93
N ARG A 36 -3.09 12.64 -1.77
CA ARG A 36 -3.71 13.66 -2.62
C ARG A 36 -3.28 13.61 -4.10
N ASP A 37 -2.17 12.94 -4.39
CA ASP A 37 -1.61 12.78 -5.73
C ASP A 37 -1.98 11.41 -6.32
N GLY A 38 -2.80 10.62 -5.62
CA GLY A 38 -3.23 9.29 -6.04
C GLY A 38 -2.16 8.23 -5.87
N LEU A 39 -1.08 8.51 -5.12
CA LEU A 39 -0.01 7.56 -4.87
C LEU A 39 -0.33 6.71 -3.65
N PRO A 40 -0.27 5.36 -3.74
CA PRO A 40 -0.40 4.51 -2.57
C PRO A 40 0.70 4.81 -1.55
N VAL A 41 0.31 5.15 -0.33
CA VAL A 41 1.22 5.53 0.77
C VAL A 41 1.15 4.59 1.98
N VAL A 42 0.04 3.86 2.14
CA VAL A 42 -0.13 2.84 3.17
C VAL A 42 -0.76 1.63 2.53
N ALA A 43 -0.26 0.43 2.85
CA ALA A 43 -0.82 -0.83 2.38
C ALA A 43 -1.02 -1.80 3.54
N TYR A 44 -2.03 -2.65 3.41
CA TYR A 44 -2.40 -3.72 4.33
C TYR A 44 -2.53 -5.00 3.51
N LEU A 45 -1.81 -6.05 3.88
CA LEU A 45 -1.83 -7.33 3.19
C LEU A 45 -2.17 -8.43 4.20
N GLY A 46 -3.28 -9.12 4.01
CA GLY A 46 -3.72 -10.11 4.98
C GLY A 46 -4.98 -10.82 4.56
N GLN A 47 -5.84 -11.15 5.52
CA GLN A 47 -7.18 -11.65 5.25
C GLN A 47 -8.20 -10.79 5.97
N LYS A 48 -9.35 -10.58 5.34
CA LYS A 48 -10.47 -9.91 6.00
C LYS A 48 -11.04 -10.77 7.12
N ASP A 49 -11.22 -10.18 8.29
CA ASP A 49 -11.98 -10.78 9.38
C ASP A 49 -13.49 -10.71 9.12
N ARG A 50 -14.28 -11.27 10.05
CA ARG A 50 -15.74 -11.23 9.99
C ARG A 50 -16.33 -9.81 10.02
N LYS A 51 -15.54 -8.81 10.40
CA LYS A 51 -15.92 -7.39 10.44
C LYS A 51 -15.41 -6.62 9.21
N GLY A 52 -14.77 -7.30 8.25
CA GLY A 52 -14.21 -6.70 7.04
C GLY A 52 -12.86 -6.00 7.21
N LYS A 53 -12.21 -6.12 8.38
CA LYS A 53 -10.87 -5.56 8.62
C LYS A 53 -9.80 -6.51 8.12
N ILE A 54 -8.77 -5.98 7.46
CA ILE A 54 -7.61 -6.78 7.07
C ILE A 54 -6.75 -7.03 8.31
N CYS A 55 -6.71 -8.30 8.73
CA CYS A 55 -5.76 -8.81 9.71
C CYS A 55 -4.54 -9.35 8.96
N GLY A 56 -3.37 -8.79 9.21
CA GLY A 56 -2.15 -9.14 8.48
C GLY A 56 -1.08 -8.07 8.60
N GLU A 57 -0.30 -7.86 7.56
CA GLU A 57 0.89 -7.01 7.58
C GLU A 57 0.59 -5.59 7.11
N ARG A 58 1.11 -4.59 7.81
CA ARG A 58 1.03 -3.18 7.42
C ARG A 58 2.35 -2.67 6.88
N PHE A 59 2.26 -1.92 5.79
CA PHE A 59 3.38 -1.26 5.16
C PHE A 59 3.09 0.23 4.96
N THR A 60 4.13 1.05 5.06
CA THR A 60 4.07 2.49 4.74
C THR A 60 5.13 2.82 3.73
N ARG A 61 4.77 3.57 2.68
CA ARG A 61 5.70 4.03 1.66
C ARG A 61 6.40 5.30 2.14
N ARG A 62 7.72 5.32 2.03
CA ARG A 62 8.53 6.54 2.12
C ARG A 62 8.92 6.96 0.72
N LEU A 63 8.50 8.17 0.35
CA LEU A 63 8.85 8.80 -0.91
C LEU A 63 9.86 9.92 -0.63
N LYS A 64 10.98 9.91 -1.34
CA LYS A 64 11.92 11.03 -1.40
C LYS A 64 11.73 11.71 -2.74
N GLN A 65 11.19 12.92 -2.71
CA GLN A 65 10.87 13.71 -3.90
C GLN A 65 11.76 14.95 -3.98
N LEU A 66 12.07 15.37 -5.20
CA LEU A 66 12.61 16.70 -5.48
C LEU A 66 11.48 17.75 -5.38
N ILE A 67 11.87 19.03 -5.31
CA ILE A 67 10.94 20.17 -5.25
C ILE A 67 9.98 20.19 -6.44
N ASN A 68 10.41 19.67 -7.61
CA ASN A 68 9.60 19.56 -8.82
C ASN A 68 8.64 18.35 -8.83
N GLY A 69 8.56 17.57 -7.74
CA GLY A 69 7.71 16.38 -7.64
C GLY A 69 8.31 15.08 -8.17
N THR A 70 9.53 15.11 -8.74
CA THR A 70 10.20 13.89 -9.21
C THR A 70 10.58 12.99 -8.02
N ILE A 71 10.12 11.73 -8.05
CA ILE A 71 10.49 10.71 -7.05
C ILE A 71 11.92 10.24 -7.33
N ILE A 72 12.83 10.47 -6.38
CA ILE A 72 14.25 10.05 -6.44
C ILE A 72 14.42 8.66 -5.84
N LYS A 73 13.70 8.41 -4.74
CA LYS A 73 13.78 7.15 -4.01
C LYS A 73 12.43 6.84 -3.42
N GLU A 74 12.06 5.57 -3.53
CA GLU A 74 10.91 5.04 -2.82
C GLU A 74 11.32 3.79 -2.05
N ASN A 75 10.75 3.62 -0.87
CA ASN A 75 10.89 2.40 -0.10
C ASN A 75 9.61 2.09 0.65
N TRP A 76 9.23 0.82 0.71
CA TRP A 76 8.15 0.37 1.57
C TRP A 76 8.76 -0.13 2.89
N GLU A 77 8.28 0.42 3.99
CA GLU A 77 8.66 -0.01 5.32
C GLU A 77 7.57 -0.90 5.93
N HIS A 78 7.98 -2.07 6.38
CA HIS A 78 7.13 -2.95 7.17
C HIS A 78 6.93 -2.36 8.58
N LYS A 79 5.67 -2.23 9.00
CA LYS A 79 5.28 -1.70 10.32
C LYS A 79 4.77 -2.77 11.27
N GLY A 80 4.79 -4.04 10.85
CA GLY A 80 4.33 -5.18 11.65
C GLY A 80 2.87 -5.54 11.39
N VAL A 81 2.39 -6.46 12.24
CA VAL A 81 1.07 -7.07 12.13
C VAL A 81 -0.01 -6.15 12.71
N VAL A 82 -1.14 -6.08 12.01
CA VAL A 82 -2.39 -5.48 12.45
C VAL A 82 -3.41 -6.59 12.64
N THR A 83 -4.05 -6.59 13.81
CA THR A 83 -5.10 -7.54 14.19
C THR A 83 -6.46 -6.87 14.30
#